data_AF-A0A939QRI7-F1
#
_entry.id   AF-A0A939QRI7-F1
#
_cell.length_a   1.000
_cell.length_b   1.000
_cell.length_c   1.000
_cell.angle_alpha   90.00
_cell.angle_beta   90.00
_cell.angle_gamma   90.00
#
_symmetry.space_group_name_H-M   'P 1'
#
loop_
_entity.id
_entity.type
_entity.pdbx_description
1 polymer ?
#
loop_
_entity_poly.entity_id
_entity_poly.type
_entity_poly.pdbx_seq_one_letter_code
_entity_poly.pdbx_strand_id
1 'polypeptide(L)'
;MISILLSIVAAFGLTIMKGWLVCQDLTAGRYKPRNFAVLAVLWLVVVVPGIHRVCTDIYCRYGIRLGWLLDGFVQSASANANIQITYALLTALALLSVYVFGHLLGLIFYGFQRAFKAWDPRAQ
;
A
#
# COMPACT_ATOMS: atom_id res chain seq x y z
N MET A 1 5.68 18.83 12.83
CA MET A 1 4.46 18.78 11.98
C MET A 1 4.79 18.87 10.50
N ILE A 2 5.63 19.83 10.05
CA ILE A 2 6.06 19.96 8.65
C ILE A 2 6.62 18.64 8.08
N SER A 3 7.50 17.95 8.81
CA SER A 3 8.09 16.68 8.36
C SER A 3 7.06 15.57 8.15
N ILE A 4 5.99 15.54 8.96
CA ILE A 4 4.91 14.55 8.80
C ILE A 4 4.10 14.85 7.54
N LEU A 5 3.78 16.13 7.30
CA LEU A 5 3.09 16.56 6.09
C LEU A 5 3.91 16.24 4.84
N LEU A 6 5.21 16.51 4.85
CA LEU A 6 6.12 16.17 3.75
C LEU A 6 6.15 14.66 3.49
N SER A 7 6.22 13.83 4.53
CA SER A 7 6.18 12.37 4.39
C SER A 7 4.86 11.87 3.79
N ILE A 8 3.73 12.46 4.18
CA ILE A 8 2.42 12.12 3.62
C ILE A 8 2.36 12.49 2.13
N VAL A 9 2.79 13.72 1.79
CA VAL A 9 2.84 14.19 0.40
C VAL A 9 3.76 13.31 -0.45
N ALA A 10 4.93 12.93 0.08
CA ALA A 10 5.86 12.03 -0.60
C ALA A 10 5.24 10.65 -0.83
N ALA A 11 4.63 10.04 0.18
CA ALA A 11 3.98 8.74 0.05
C ALA A 11 2.84 8.77 -0.99
N PHE A 12 2.04 9.85 -0.99
CA PHE A 12 0.99 10.04 -1.96
C PHE A 12 1.53 10.21 -3.38
N GLY A 13 2.56 11.06 -3.54
CA GLY A 13 3.24 11.27 -4.83
C GLY A 13 3.85 9.99 -5.39
N LEU A 14 4.52 9.20 -4.54
CA LEU A 14 5.07 7.89 -4.93
C LEU A 14 3.98 6.90 -5.35
N THR A 15 2.84 6.91 -4.66
CA THR A 15 1.69 6.05 -5.01
C THR A 15 1.11 6.43 -6.37
N ILE A 16 0.92 7.73 -6.64
CA ILE A 16 0.45 8.23 -7.94
C ILE A 16 1.44 7.88 -9.05
N MET A 17 2.73 8.16 -8.84
CA MET A 17 3.78 7.86 -9.81
C MET A 17 3.81 6.37 -10.15
N LYS A 18 3.72 5.51 -9.12
CA LYS A 18 3.65 4.06 -9.32
C LYS A 18 2.40 3.66 -10.11
N GLY A 19 1.23 4.23 -9.80
CA GLY A 19 0.00 3.97 -10.54
C GLY A 19 0.08 4.37 -12.01
N TRP A 20 0.70 5.52 -12.30
CA TRP A 20 0.96 5.94 -13.67
C TRP A 20 1.85 4.94 -14.43
N LEU A 21 2.96 4.51 -13.83
CA LEU A 21 3.85 3.51 -14.42
C LEU A 21 3.13 2.18 -14.69
N VAL A 22 2.29 1.74 -13.75
CA VAL A 22 1.50 0.51 -13.92
C VAL A 22 0.50 0.64 -15.07
N CYS A 23 -0.17 1.79 -15.20
CA CYS A 23 -1.06 2.08 -16.33
C CYS A 23 -0.31 2.06 -17.67
N GLN A 24 0.89 2.63 -17.72
CA GLN A 24 1.74 2.57 -18.92
C GLN A 24 2.13 1.13 -19.26
N ASP A 25 2.55 0.33 -18.27
CA ASP A 25 2.91 -1.07 -18.51
C ASP A 25 1.72 -1.93 -18.93
N LEU A 26 0.51 -1.65 -18.41
CA LEU A 26 -0.74 -2.28 -18.85
C LEU A 26 -1.04 -1.92 -20.31
N THR A 27 -0.90 -0.65 -20.67
CA THR A 27 -1.12 -0.17 -22.05
C THR A 27 -0.09 -0.75 -23.02
N ALA A 28 1.15 -0.92 -22.58
CA ALA A 28 2.23 -1.54 -23.36
C ALA A 28 2.19 -3.09 -23.37
N GLY A 29 1.25 -3.72 -22.66
CA GLY A 29 1.17 -5.18 -22.54
C GLY A 29 2.33 -5.84 -21.78
N ARG A 30 3.15 -5.06 -21.05
CA ARG A 30 4.30 -5.53 -20.27
C ARG A 30 3.97 -5.81 -18.81
N TYR A 31 2.74 -5.52 -18.39
CA TYR A 31 2.30 -5.70 -17.03
C TYR A 31 2.31 -7.17 -16.60
N LYS A 32 2.96 -7.48 -15.48
CA LYS A 32 3.03 -8.82 -14.89
C LYS A 32 2.12 -8.92 -13.67
N PRO A 33 0.89 -9.46 -13.80
CA PRO A 33 -0.05 -9.52 -12.68
C PRO A 33 0.43 -10.41 -11.53
N ARG A 34 1.31 -11.40 -11.83
CA ARG A 34 1.92 -12.27 -10.81
C ARG A 34 2.66 -11.48 -9.73
N ASN A 35 3.39 -10.44 -10.10
CA ASN A 35 4.15 -9.63 -9.14
C ASN A 35 3.20 -8.89 -8.20
N PHE A 36 2.11 -8.33 -8.74
CA PHE A 36 1.08 -7.70 -7.93
C PHE A 36 0.41 -8.70 -6.99
N ALA A 37 0.06 -9.90 -7.47
CA ALA A 37 -0.58 -10.92 -6.62
C ALA A 37 0.29 -11.29 -5.42
N VAL A 38 1.59 -11.50 -5.63
CA VAL A 38 2.54 -11.81 -4.53
C VAL A 38 2.60 -10.65 -3.53
N LEU A 39 2.75 -9.41 -4.00
CA LEU A 39 2.81 -8.23 -3.13
C LEU A 39 1.49 -7.99 -2.38
N ALA A 40 0.35 -8.22 -3.02
CA ALA A 40 -0.97 -8.07 -2.42
C ALA A 40 -1.20 -9.12 -1.34
N VAL A 41 -0.85 -10.39 -1.58
CA VAL A 41 -0.93 -11.44 -0.56
C VAL A 41 0.00 -11.13 0.60
N LEU A 42 1.24 -10.73 0.34
CA LEU A 42 2.19 -10.35 1.39
C LEU A 42 1.63 -9.18 2.23
N TRP A 43 1.07 -8.17 1.58
CA TRP A 43 0.46 -7.03 2.25
C TRP A 43 -0.75 -7.45 3.10
N LEU A 44 -1.62 -8.32 2.59
CA LEU A 44 -2.77 -8.83 3.32
C LEU A 44 -2.35 -9.63 4.56
N VAL A 45 -1.37 -10.53 4.42
CA VAL A 45 -0.82 -11.32 5.54
C VAL A 45 -0.24 -10.42 6.62
N VAL A 46 0.33 -9.28 6.26
CA VAL A 46 0.90 -8.32 7.23
C VAL A 46 -0.17 -7.41 7.84
N VAL A 47 -1.12 -6.92 7.05
CA VAL A 47 -2.07 -5.91 7.49
C VAL A 47 -3.29 -6.52 8.17
N VAL A 48 -3.88 -7.57 7.57
CA VAL A 48 -5.17 -8.13 8.01
C VAL A 48 -5.13 -8.65 9.45
N PRO A 49 -4.12 -9.43 9.89
CA PRO A 49 -4.05 -9.89 11.27
C PRO A 49 -3.83 -8.76 12.29
N GLY A 50 -3.28 -7.63 11.82
CA GLY A 50 -3.10 -6.44 12.66
C GLY A 50 -4.37 -5.61 12.81
N ILE A 51 -5.42 -5.86 12.03
CA ILE A 51 -6.67 -5.09 12.15
C ILE A 51 -7.33 -5.43 13.48
N HIS A 52 -7.43 -4.43 14.35
CA HIS A 52 -8.16 -4.52 15.59
C HIS A 52 -9.25 -3.45 15.61
N ARG A 53 -10.34 -3.77 16.30
CA ARG A 53 -11.43 -2.84 16.57
C ARG A 53 -11.42 -2.49 18.05
N VAL A 54 -11.54 -1.20 18.36
CA VAL A 54 -11.78 -0.70 19.71
C VAL A 54 -13.15 -0.04 19.68
N CYS A 55 -14.12 -0.62 20.37
CA CYS A 55 -15.48 -0.11 20.43
C CYS A 55 -15.73 0.62 21.75
N THR A 56 -16.33 1.79 21.64
CA THR A 56 -17.00 2.51 22.72
C THR A 56 -18.51 2.29 22.57
N ASP A 57 -19.30 2.74 23.54
CA ASP A 57 -20.76 2.60 23.50
C ASP A 57 -21.42 3.31 22.30
N ILE A 58 -20.70 4.24 21.65
CA ILE A 58 -21.23 5.13 20.61
C ILE A 58 -20.59 4.85 19.24
N TYR A 59 -19.34 4.36 19.20
CA TYR A 59 -18.63 4.10 17.93
C TYR A 59 -17.52 3.06 18.07
N CYS A 60 -17.21 2.38 16.97
CA CYS A 60 -16.03 1.54 16.84
C CYS A 60 -14.94 2.24 16.01
N ARG A 61 -13.71 2.25 16.54
CA ARG A 61 -12.51 2.69 15.83
C ARG A 61 -11.74 1.48 15.34
N TYR A 62 -11.33 1.52 14.08
CA TYR A 62 -10.43 0.51 13.51
C TYR A 62 -9.00 1.04 13.52
N GLY A 63 -8.07 0.18 13.89
CA GLY A 63 -6.64 0.50 13.86
C GLY A 63 -5.82 -0.72 13.47
N ILE A 64 -4.56 -0.48 13.14
CA ILE A 64 -3.60 -1.56 12.87
C ILE A 64 -2.67 -1.67 14.08
N ARG A 65 -2.71 -2.82 14.75
CA ARG A 65 -1.78 -3.18 15.82
C ARG A 65 -0.70 -4.06 15.20
N LEU A 66 0.51 -3.53 15.04
CA LEU A 66 1.66 -4.26 14.52
C LEU A 66 2.41 -5.07 15.59
N GLY A 67 1.90 -5.08 16.83
CA GLY A 67 2.49 -5.79 17.96
C GLY A 67 2.71 -7.28 17.67
N TRP A 68 1.77 -7.95 17.00
CA TRP A 68 1.90 -9.37 16.68
C TRP A 68 3.12 -9.70 15.81
N LEU A 69 3.54 -8.74 14.98
CA LEU A 69 4.68 -8.89 14.08
C LEU A 69 5.97 -8.59 14.84
N LEU A 70 5.97 -7.57 15.69
CA LEU A 70 7.08 -7.23 16.57
C LEU A 70 7.36 -8.32 17.60
N ASP A 71 6.34 -8.94 18.19
CA ASP A 71 6.47 -9.99 19.21
C ASP A 71 7.28 -11.20 18.69
N GLY A 72 7.25 -11.47 17.37
CA GLY A 72 8.07 -12.52 16.75
C GLY A 72 9.55 -12.15 16.50
N PHE A 73 9.87 -10.85 16.38
CA PHE A 73 11.23 -10.38 16.09
C PHE A 73 11.97 -9.79 17.30
N VAL A 74 11.24 -9.35 18.33
CA VAL A 74 11.74 -8.49 19.41
C VAL A 74 12.05 -9.26 20.71
N GLN A 75 11.67 -10.53 20.82
CA GLN A 75 11.79 -11.30 22.08
C GLN A 75 13.22 -11.41 22.66
N SER A 76 14.26 -11.13 21.89
CA SER A 76 15.66 -11.28 22.32
C SER A 76 16.58 -10.10 21.96
N ALA A 77 16.02 -8.94 21.58
CA ALA A 77 16.79 -7.79 21.14
C ALA A 77 16.86 -6.67 22.20
N SER A 78 18.00 -5.97 22.24
CA SER A 78 18.22 -4.84 23.16
C SER A 78 17.28 -3.67 22.80
N ALA A 79 17.00 -2.78 23.76
CA ALA A 79 16.05 -1.68 23.58
C ALA A 79 16.34 -0.80 22.33
N ASN A 80 17.61 -0.54 22.02
CA ASN A 80 18.00 0.22 20.82
C ASN A 80 17.79 -0.59 19.53
N ALA A 81 18.06 -1.89 19.55
CA ALA A 81 17.79 -2.76 18.39
C ALA A 81 16.28 -2.85 18.11
N ASN A 82 15.44 -2.85 19.14
CA ASN A 82 13.98 -2.87 18.99
C ASN A 82 13.44 -1.64 18.28
N ILE A 83 13.99 -0.45 18.59
CA ILE A 83 13.61 0.79 17.91
C ILE A 83 13.96 0.72 16.42
N GLN A 84 15.19 0.30 16.09
CA GLN A 84 15.62 0.19 14.69
C GLN A 84 14.80 -0.82 13.89
N ILE A 85 14.53 -2.00 14.46
CA ILE A 85 13.69 -3.04 13.85
C ILE A 85 12.27 -2.50 13.60
N THR A 86 11.71 -1.77 14.57
CA THR A 86 10.38 -1.18 14.45
C THR A 86 10.33 -0.17 13.30
N TYR A 87 11.30 0.74 13.21
CA TYR A 87 11.36 1.69 12.10
C TYR A 87 11.53 0.99 10.75
N ALA A 88 12.40 -0.02 10.65
CA ALA A 88 12.60 -0.78 9.43
C ALA A 88 11.31 -1.48 8.97
N LEU A 89 10.57 -2.11 9.89
CA LEU A 89 9.28 -2.75 9.60
C LEU A 89 8.23 -1.74 9.14
N LEU A 90 8.14 -0.58 9.80
CA LEU A 90 7.21 0.48 9.40
C LEU A 90 7.54 1.04 8.01
N THR A 91 8.82 1.26 7.71
CA THR A 91 9.27 1.71 6.39
C THR A 91 8.98 0.66 5.33
N ALA A 92 9.25 -0.63 5.60
CA ALA A 92 8.95 -1.72 4.68
C ALA A 92 7.44 -1.82 4.41
N LEU A 93 6.61 -1.70 5.44
CA LEU A 93 5.16 -1.69 5.31
C LEU A 93 4.65 -0.48 4.52
N ALA A 94 5.22 0.70 4.75
CA ALA A 94 4.89 1.90 4.00
C ALA A 94 5.20 1.73 2.51
N LEU A 95 6.39 1.23 2.18
CA LEU A 95 6.79 0.92 0.81
C LEU A 95 5.87 -0.14 0.17
N LEU A 96 5.60 -1.23 0.89
CA LEU A 96 4.70 -2.28 0.41
C LEU A 96 3.31 -1.72 0.12
N SER A 97 2.80 -0.83 0.97
CA SER A 97 1.52 -0.14 0.78
C SER A 97 1.53 0.76 -0.45
N VAL A 98 2.59 1.57 -0.65
CA VAL A 98 2.77 2.39 -1.86
C VAL A 98 2.73 1.53 -3.13
N TYR A 99 3.37 0.35 -3.10
CA TYR A 99 3.35 -0.58 -4.23
C TYR A 99 1.96 -1.16 -4.50
N VAL A 100 1.26 -1.65 -3.47
CA VAL A 100 -0.08 -2.23 -3.62
C VAL A 100 -1.09 -1.19 -4.07
N PHE A 101 -1.15 -0.03 -3.39
CA PHE A 101 -2.07 1.05 -3.78
C PHE A 101 -1.70 1.65 -5.13
N GLY A 102 -0.42 1.75 -5.46
CA GLY A 102 0.03 2.16 -6.79
C GLY A 102 -0.48 1.19 -7.87
N HIS A 103 -0.39 -0.12 -7.66
CA HIS A 103 -0.95 -1.10 -8.59
C HIS A 103 -2.47 -0.98 -8.75
N LEU A 104 -3.20 -0.85 -7.64
CA LEU A 104 -4.65 -0.65 -7.68
C LEU A 104 -5.03 0.62 -8.44
N LEU A 105 -4.33 1.73 -8.17
CA LEU A 105 -4.55 3.00 -8.85
C LEU A 105 -4.24 2.91 -10.36
N GLY A 106 -3.17 2.21 -10.73
CA GLY A 106 -2.83 1.98 -12.14
C GLY A 106 -3.87 1.16 -12.90
N LEU A 107 -4.45 0.14 -12.25
CA LEU A 107 -5.57 -0.63 -12.80
C LEU A 107 -6.80 0.26 -13.00
N ILE A 108 -7.10 1.13 -12.03
CA ILE A 108 -8.20 2.10 -12.12
C ILE A 108 -7.96 3.06 -13.29
N PHE A 109 -6.77 3.65 -13.41
CA PHE A 109 -6.42 4.55 -14.52
C PHE A 109 -6.54 3.88 -15.88
N TYR A 110 -6.03 2.65 -16.01
CA TYR A 110 -6.14 1.88 -17.24
C TYR A 110 -7.60 1.56 -17.59
N GLY A 111 -8.41 1.18 -16.59
CA GLY A 111 -9.83 0.95 -16.73
C GLY A 111 -10.58 2.19 -17.23
N PHE A 112 -10.31 3.36 -16.65
CA PHE A 112 -10.86 4.63 -17.11
C PHE A 112 -10.45 4.94 -18.55
N GLN A 113 -9.16 4.84 -18.89
CA GLN A 113 -8.70 5.08 -20.26
C GLN A 113 -9.39 4.19 -21.28
N ARG A 114 -9.59 2.91 -20.96
CA ARG A 114 -10.27 1.96 -21.85
C ARG A 114 -11.76 2.28 -21.98
N ALA A 115 -12.43 2.62 -20.88
CA ALA A 115 -13.83 3.01 -20.89
C ALA A 115 -14.07 4.28 -21.73
N PHE A 116 -13.22 5.31 -21.57
CA PHE A 116 -13.30 6.53 -22.37
C PHE A 116 -13.09 6.28 -23.87
N LYS A 117 -12.10 5.45 -24.24
CA LYS A 117 -11.87 5.08 -25.65
C LYS A 117 -13.05 4.30 -26.24
N ALA A 118 -13.65 3.39 -25.47
CA ALA A 118 -14.81 2.62 -25.91
C ALA A 118 -16.07 3.48 -26.06
N TRP A 119 -16.15 4.59 -25.31
CA TRP A 119 -17.26 5.53 -25.35
C TRP A 119 -17.16 6.57 -26.47
N ASP A 120 -15.97 6.85 -27.02
CA ASP A 120 -15.80 7.86 -28.09
C ASP A 120 -16.52 7.42 -29.38
N PRO A 121 -17.65 8.06 -29.75
CA PRO A 121 -18.44 7.67 -30.91
C PRO A 121 -17.74 8.00 -32.24
N ARG A 122 -16.60 8.70 -32.22
CA ARG A 122 -15.80 9.04 -33.41
C ARG A 122 -14.73 8.00 -33.76
N ALA A 123 -14.61 6.93 -32.97
CA ALA A 123 -13.65 5.85 -33.19
C ALA A 123 -14.24 4.63 -33.95
N GLN A 124 -15.51 4.71 -34.37
CA GLN A 124 -16.19 3.75 -35.26
C GLN A 124 -16.29 4.32 -36.67
#